data_AF-A0A7J9A887-F1
#
_entry.id   AF-A0A7J9A887-F1
#
_cell.length_a   1.000
_cell.length_b   1.000
_cell.length_c   1.000
_cell.angle_alpha   90.00
_cell.angle_beta   90.00
_cell.angle_gamma   90.00
#
_symmetry.space_group_name_H-M   'P 1'
#
loop_
_entity.id
_entity.type
_entity.pdbx_description
1 polymer ?
#
loop_
_entity_poly.entity_id
_entity_poly.type
_entity_poly.pdbx_seq_one_letter_code
_entity_poly.pdbx_strand_id
1 'polypeptide(L)'
;MEDDPECGPIIDDIAIKKLVTPDQPKDNAVVNSGFEFGPWMFQNVSLGVLLPTNLDEETSPLPGWMVESTRAVRYIDSNHYAVPEGKRAVELVSGKEGIISQMVETKPDKLYSLTFSLGHAGDKCKEPLAVMAFAGNQAQNFHYTPDSNSTFQVASVNFTAKAERTRIAFYSVYYNTRTDDMSSLCGPVVDDVRVWYSWASRNEVQVLLGLGLSFWAYLLVLV
;
A
#
# COMPACT_ATOMS: atom_id res chain seq x y z
N MET A 1 -3.75 -43.79 7.31
CA MET A 1 -2.66 -43.20 6.52
C MET A 1 -1.41 -43.69 7.21
N GLU A 2 -0.72 -44.67 6.63
CA GLU A 2 0.57 -45.14 7.15
C GLU A 2 1.59 -44.00 7.03
N ASP A 3 2.50 -43.90 8.01
CA ASP A 3 3.62 -42.96 7.99
C ASP A 3 4.59 -43.39 6.88
N ASP A 4 4.40 -42.83 5.69
CA ASP A 4 5.37 -42.94 4.61
C ASP A 4 6.67 -42.23 5.04
N PRO A 5 7.80 -42.95 5.20
CA PRO A 5 9.06 -42.34 5.64
C PRO A 5 9.63 -41.32 4.64
N GLU A 6 9.13 -41.29 3.40
CA GLU A 6 9.48 -40.27 2.39
C GLU A 6 8.62 -38.99 2.54
N CYS A 7 7.55 -39.04 3.34
CA CYS A 7 6.69 -37.89 3.61
C CYS A 7 7.19 -37.11 4.83
N GLY A 8 7.86 -35.98 4.59
CA GLY A 8 8.30 -35.06 5.65
C GLY A 8 8.70 -33.70 5.10
N PRO A 9 8.82 -32.67 5.96
CA PRO A 9 9.32 -31.38 5.53
C PRO A 9 10.79 -31.51 5.09
N ILE A 10 11.11 -30.98 3.91
CA ILE A 10 12.50 -30.85 3.45
C ILE A 10 12.99 -29.46 3.84
N ILE A 11 14.13 -29.43 4.53
CA ILE A 11 14.87 -28.21 4.87
C ILE A 11 16.15 -28.22 4.03
N ASP A 12 16.37 -27.16 3.27
CA ASP A 12 17.54 -27.01 2.41
C ASP A 12 18.42 -25.87 2.95
N ASP A 13 18.02 -24.62 2.71
CA ASP A 13 18.72 -23.43 3.15
C ASP A 13 18.04 -22.72 4.33
N ILE A 14 18.85 -22.21 5.27
CA ILE A 14 18.39 -21.42 6.42
C ILE A 14 19.12 -20.07 6.43
N ALA A 15 18.35 -18.98 6.49
CA ALA A 15 18.88 -17.64 6.72
C ALA A 15 18.26 -17.03 7.98
N ILE A 16 19.10 -16.38 8.79
CA ILE A 16 18.68 -15.65 9.99
C ILE A 16 19.07 -14.20 9.82
N LYS A 17 18.09 -13.30 9.92
CA LYS A 17 18.28 -11.85 9.82
C LYS A 17 17.60 -11.18 11.00
N LYS A 18 18.32 -10.31 11.70
CA LYS A 18 17.71 -9.40 12.66
C LYS A 18 16.89 -8.37 11.90
N LEU A 19 15.59 -8.34 12.17
CA LEU A 19 14.70 -7.31 11.65
C LEU A 19 14.83 -6.05 12.52
N VAL A 20 14.87 -4.89 11.86
CA VAL A 20 14.94 -3.58 12.50
C VAL A 20 13.82 -2.76 11.89
N THR A 21 12.96 -2.21 12.74
CA THR A 21 11.94 -1.26 12.30
C THR A 21 12.61 0.07 11.98
N PRO A 22 12.45 0.60 10.75
CA PRO A 22 13.00 1.90 10.42
C PRO A 22 12.29 3.01 11.20
N ASP A 23 12.97 4.12 11.41
CA ASP A 23 12.34 5.31 11.98
C ASP A 23 11.21 5.82 11.08
N GLN A 24 10.17 6.37 11.69
CA GLN A 24 9.05 6.96 10.96
C GLN A 24 9.53 8.17 10.13
N PRO A 25 9.21 8.23 8.82
CA PRO A 25 9.54 9.38 8.00
C PRO A 25 8.82 10.66 8.47
N LYS A 26 9.44 11.83 8.27
CA LYS A 26 8.85 13.12 8.69
C LYS A 26 7.56 13.49 7.96
N ASP A 27 7.47 13.13 6.68
CA ASP A 27 6.38 13.56 5.78
C ASP A 27 5.40 12.42 5.44
N ASN A 28 5.55 11.25 6.06
CA ASN A 28 4.70 10.10 5.84
C ASN A 28 4.38 9.43 7.18
N ALA A 29 3.10 9.30 7.51
CA ALA A 29 2.69 8.61 8.73
C ALA A 29 2.95 7.09 8.68
N VAL A 30 3.24 6.54 7.50
CA VAL A 30 3.51 5.11 7.28
C VAL A 30 4.98 4.79 7.53
N VAL A 31 5.23 3.81 8.40
CA VAL A 31 6.55 3.21 8.63
C VAL A 31 6.79 2.12 7.58
N ASN A 32 8.02 2.00 7.09
CA ASN A 32 8.41 0.99 6.09
C ASN A 32 7.48 1.00 4.87
N SER A 33 7.21 2.20 4.33
CA SER A 33 6.21 2.45 3.29
C SER A 33 6.44 1.73 1.97
N GLY A 34 7.71 1.55 1.59
CA GLY A 34 8.13 0.80 0.40
C GLY A 34 8.58 -0.63 0.71
N PHE A 35 8.30 -1.15 1.91
CA PHE A 35 8.64 -2.51 2.30
C PHE A 35 10.13 -2.91 2.20
N GLU A 36 11.04 -1.95 2.14
CA GLU A 36 12.49 -2.16 2.02
C GLU A 36 13.11 -2.91 3.21
N PHE A 37 12.41 -2.94 4.34
CA PHE A 37 12.78 -3.70 5.52
C PHE A 37 11.88 -4.94 5.64
N GLY A 38 12.49 -6.13 5.65
CA GLY A 38 11.78 -7.40 5.70
C GLY A 38 12.74 -8.59 5.80
N PRO A 39 12.24 -9.82 5.59
CA PRO A 39 13.03 -11.05 5.69
C PRO A 39 14.25 -11.08 4.77
N TRP A 40 15.14 -12.04 5.00
CA TRP A 40 16.25 -12.28 4.08
C TRP A 40 15.72 -12.84 2.75
N MET A 41 16.25 -12.32 1.64
CA MET A 41 15.93 -12.77 0.29
C MET A 41 17.20 -13.36 -0.33
N PHE A 42 17.16 -14.62 -0.74
CA PHE A 42 18.26 -15.26 -1.45
C PHE A 42 18.34 -14.72 -2.88
N GLN A 43 19.53 -14.27 -3.28
CA GLN A 43 19.74 -13.64 -4.59
C GLN A 43 19.50 -14.58 -5.78
N ASN A 44 19.61 -15.89 -5.58
CA ASN A 44 19.50 -16.90 -6.64
C ASN A 44 18.17 -17.67 -6.58
N VAL A 45 17.20 -17.22 -5.76
CA VAL A 45 15.91 -17.90 -5.58
C VAL A 45 14.77 -16.92 -5.88
N SER A 46 13.95 -17.27 -6.86
CA SER A 46 12.87 -16.42 -7.38
C SER A 46 11.48 -16.79 -6.84
N LEU A 47 11.38 -17.30 -5.61
CA LEU A 47 10.11 -17.78 -5.02
C LEU A 47 9.42 -16.74 -4.12
N GLY A 48 10.11 -15.65 -3.79
CA GLY A 48 9.66 -14.76 -2.72
C GLY A 48 9.82 -15.39 -1.33
N VAL A 49 9.34 -14.68 -0.31
CA VAL A 49 9.19 -15.22 1.05
C VAL A 49 7.72 -15.15 1.44
N LEU A 50 7.11 -16.29 1.76
CA LEU A 50 5.76 -16.33 2.31
C LEU A 50 5.79 -15.86 3.76
N LEU A 51 4.98 -14.85 4.05
CA LEU A 51 4.87 -14.25 5.36
C LEU A 51 3.72 -14.92 6.11
N PRO A 52 3.98 -15.47 7.31
CA PRO A 52 2.92 -16.01 8.14
C PRO A 52 2.01 -14.89 8.67
N THR A 53 0.81 -15.27 9.08
CA THR A 53 -0.08 -14.40 9.85
C THR A 53 0.66 -13.89 11.08
N ASN A 54 0.68 -12.58 11.28
CA ASN A 54 1.16 -11.97 12.50
C ASN A 54 0.35 -10.70 12.80
N LEU A 55 -0.39 -10.74 13.91
CA LEU A 55 -1.23 -9.65 14.40
C LEU A 55 -0.49 -8.76 15.41
N ASP A 56 0.74 -9.12 15.77
CA ASP A 56 1.62 -8.34 16.63
C ASP A 56 2.60 -7.55 15.75
N GLU A 57 2.42 -6.23 15.75
CA GLU A 57 3.23 -5.28 14.98
C GLU A 57 4.71 -5.34 15.38
N GLU A 58 5.03 -5.63 16.64
CA GLU A 58 6.41 -5.62 17.16
C GLU A 58 7.22 -6.84 16.71
N THR A 59 6.54 -7.97 16.48
CA THR A 59 7.18 -9.24 16.09
C THR A 59 6.95 -9.61 14.63
N SER A 60 6.31 -8.72 13.85
CA SER A 60 6.00 -8.97 12.46
C SER A 60 7.24 -9.22 11.61
N PRO A 61 7.20 -10.18 10.66
CA PRO A 61 8.27 -10.35 9.66
C PRO A 61 8.37 -9.16 8.70
N LEU A 62 7.33 -8.30 8.64
CA LEU A 62 7.36 -7.00 7.97
C LEU A 62 7.33 -5.89 9.03
N PRO A 63 8.48 -5.30 9.40
CA PRO A 63 8.53 -4.25 10.41
C PRO A 63 7.54 -3.12 10.15
N GLY A 64 6.71 -2.81 11.15
CA GLY A 64 5.65 -1.81 11.08
C GLY A 64 4.34 -2.28 10.42
N TRP A 65 4.26 -3.50 9.89
CA TRP A 65 3.07 -4.01 9.21
C TRP A 65 2.59 -5.31 9.83
N MET A 66 1.30 -5.41 10.12
CA MET A 66 0.67 -6.68 10.48
C MET A 66 0.26 -7.44 9.23
N VAL A 67 0.44 -8.76 9.26
CA VAL A 67 -0.09 -9.68 8.25
C VAL A 67 -1.37 -10.27 8.84
N GLU A 68 -2.50 -9.59 8.66
CA GLU A 68 -3.82 -9.99 9.18
C GLU A 68 -4.53 -11.01 8.27
N SER A 69 -3.74 -11.86 7.64
CA SER A 69 -4.18 -12.77 6.59
C SER A 69 -4.28 -14.18 7.13
N THR A 70 -5.36 -14.91 6.86
CA THR A 70 -5.41 -16.37 7.10
C THR A 70 -4.66 -17.15 6.01
N ARG A 71 -4.21 -16.47 4.97
CA ARG A 71 -3.45 -17.00 3.85
C ARG A 71 -2.09 -16.34 3.72
N ALA A 72 -1.29 -16.78 2.75
CA ALA A 72 0.03 -16.22 2.57
C ALA A 72 -0.03 -14.83 1.94
N VAL A 73 0.87 -13.97 2.41
CA VAL A 73 1.31 -12.75 1.73
C VAL A 73 2.74 -13.02 1.27
N ARG A 74 3.12 -12.62 0.05
CA ARG A 74 4.48 -12.88 -0.45
C ARG A 74 5.29 -11.60 -0.46
N TYR A 75 6.43 -11.63 0.22
CA TYR A 75 7.46 -10.61 0.10
C TYR A 75 8.32 -10.89 -1.13
N ILE A 76 8.50 -9.89 -1.99
CA ILE A 76 9.18 -10.03 -3.28
C ILE A 76 10.33 -9.04 -3.42
N ASP A 77 11.22 -9.29 -4.38
CA ASP A 77 12.35 -8.43 -4.68
C ASP A 77 12.51 -8.13 -6.18
N SER A 78 13.13 -6.98 -6.46
CA SER A 78 13.31 -6.45 -7.81
C SER A 78 14.25 -7.24 -8.71
N ASN A 79 15.03 -8.20 -8.19
CA ASN A 79 15.88 -9.04 -9.06
C ASN A 79 15.05 -10.08 -9.82
N HIS A 80 13.87 -10.43 -9.30
CA HIS A 80 13.04 -11.53 -9.81
C HIS A 80 11.64 -11.08 -10.23
N TYR A 81 11.17 -9.95 -9.69
CA TYR A 81 9.81 -9.47 -9.88
C TYR A 81 9.77 -8.00 -10.28
N ALA A 82 8.68 -7.59 -10.92
CA ALA A 82 8.35 -6.20 -11.08
C ALA A 82 7.96 -5.61 -9.72
N VAL A 83 8.70 -4.58 -9.31
CA VAL A 83 8.53 -3.86 -8.06
C VAL A 83 8.29 -2.38 -8.39
N PRO A 84 7.23 -1.74 -7.90
CA PRO A 84 6.92 -0.34 -8.20
C PRO A 84 8.01 0.66 -7.76
N GLU A 85 8.56 0.51 -6.56
CA GLU A 85 9.54 1.42 -5.96
C GLU A 85 10.65 0.66 -5.23
N GLY A 86 11.86 1.21 -5.20
CA GLY A 86 12.95 0.58 -4.43
C GLY A 86 13.34 -0.80 -4.94
N LYS A 87 13.44 -1.76 -4.02
CA LYS A 87 13.91 -3.13 -4.27
C LYS A 87 12.95 -4.18 -3.75
N ARG A 88 11.91 -3.81 -3.02
CA ARG A 88 11.02 -4.72 -2.30
C ARG A 88 9.58 -4.28 -2.46
N ALA A 89 8.69 -5.24 -2.44
CA ALA A 89 7.26 -4.98 -2.39
C ALA A 89 6.55 -6.19 -1.79
N VAL A 90 5.22 -6.09 -1.69
CA VAL A 90 4.38 -7.15 -1.15
C VAL A 90 3.33 -7.55 -2.18
N GLU A 91 3.24 -8.84 -2.47
CA GLU A 91 2.23 -9.44 -3.33
C GLU A 91 1.15 -10.12 -2.47
N LEU A 92 -0.12 -9.76 -2.71
CA LEU A 92 -1.27 -10.30 -1.98
C LEU A 92 -1.82 -11.57 -2.66
N VAL A 93 -1.16 -12.70 -2.41
CA VAL A 93 -1.31 -13.95 -3.18
C VAL A 93 -2.55 -14.79 -2.88
N SER A 94 -3.61 -14.28 -2.24
CA SER A 94 -4.70 -15.16 -1.78
C SER A 94 -6.08 -14.50 -1.68
N GLY A 95 -6.44 -13.64 -2.62
CA GLY A 95 -7.77 -13.01 -2.66
C GLY A 95 -8.13 -12.29 -1.36
N LYS A 96 -9.42 -12.28 -1.01
CA LYS A 96 -9.96 -11.55 0.16
C LYS A 96 -9.41 -12.02 1.51
N GLU A 97 -8.57 -13.04 1.50
CA GLU A 97 -7.89 -13.55 2.69
C GLU A 97 -6.48 -12.97 2.83
N GLY A 98 -5.86 -12.45 1.75
CA GLY A 98 -4.55 -11.78 1.75
C GLY A 98 -4.62 -10.33 2.22
N ILE A 99 -4.29 -10.10 3.50
CA ILE A 99 -4.44 -8.82 4.18
C ILE A 99 -3.14 -8.37 4.82
N ILE A 100 -2.75 -7.12 4.56
CA ILE A 100 -1.74 -6.39 5.33
C ILE A 100 -2.32 -5.09 5.89
N SER A 101 -1.82 -4.65 7.04
CA SER A 101 -2.27 -3.41 7.66
C SER A 101 -1.26 -2.79 8.62
N GLN A 102 -1.43 -1.49 8.88
CA GLN A 102 -0.65 -0.72 9.84
C GLN A 102 -1.56 0.25 10.60
N MET A 103 -1.27 0.47 11.88
CA MET A 103 -1.90 1.51 12.68
C MET A 103 -1.07 2.79 12.61
N VAL A 104 -1.45 3.72 11.73
CA VAL A 104 -0.71 4.97 11.52
C VAL A 104 -1.18 6.08 12.46
N GLU A 105 -0.23 6.92 12.89
CA GLU A 105 -0.52 8.12 13.67
C GLU A 105 -1.28 9.16 12.84
N THR A 106 -2.35 9.69 13.41
CA THR A 106 -3.26 10.66 12.78
C THR A 106 -3.78 11.65 13.84
N LYS A 107 -4.69 12.54 13.44
CA LYS A 107 -5.36 13.47 14.36
C LYS A 107 -6.84 13.46 14.05
N PRO A 108 -7.73 13.36 15.05
CA PRO A 108 -9.17 13.42 14.82
C PRO A 108 -9.58 14.66 14.01
N ASP A 109 -10.60 14.49 13.16
CA ASP A 109 -11.23 15.54 12.35
C ASP A 109 -10.29 16.24 11.36
N LYS A 110 -9.21 15.56 10.97
CA LYS A 110 -8.31 16.01 9.90
C LYS A 110 -8.45 15.15 8.66
N LEU A 111 -8.38 15.81 7.50
CA LEU A 111 -8.40 15.18 6.20
C LEU A 111 -6.98 14.72 5.82
N TYR A 112 -6.88 13.47 5.40
CA TYR A 112 -5.67 12.82 4.93
C TYR A 112 -5.92 12.19 3.56
N SER A 113 -4.83 11.93 2.85
CA SER A 113 -4.82 11.08 1.66
C SER A 113 -3.95 9.86 1.94
N LEU A 114 -4.49 8.67 1.68
CA LEU A 114 -3.75 7.42 1.59
C LEU A 114 -3.42 7.19 0.12
N THR A 115 -2.16 7.23 -0.27
CA THR A 115 -1.70 6.92 -1.64
C THR A 115 -0.85 5.66 -1.63
N PHE A 116 -0.88 4.90 -2.72
CA PHE A 116 -0.10 3.67 -2.86
C PHE A 116 0.06 3.29 -4.33
N SER A 117 1.10 2.51 -4.62
CA SER A 117 1.30 1.86 -5.91
C SER A 117 0.59 0.50 -5.93
N LEU A 118 -0.15 0.25 -7.01
CA LEU A 118 -0.85 -1.00 -7.31
C LEU A 118 -0.33 -1.55 -8.64
N GLY A 119 0.23 -2.75 -8.66
CA GLY A 119 0.81 -3.35 -9.86
C GLY A 119 0.69 -4.86 -9.93
N HIS A 120 1.44 -5.44 -10.87
CA HIS A 120 1.63 -6.89 -11.01
C HIS A 120 3.09 -7.27 -10.75
N ALA A 121 3.35 -8.49 -10.29
CA ALA A 121 4.72 -8.97 -10.02
C ALA A 121 5.47 -9.42 -11.28
N GLY A 122 4.79 -9.56 -12.42
CA GLY A 122 5.39 -10.07 -13.67
C GLY A 122 5.59 -11.59 -13.67
N ASP A 123 4.94 -12.28 -12.74
CA ASP A 123 5.02 -13.72 -12.52
C ASP A 123 3.92 -14.50 -13.27
N LYS A 124 3.40 -13.90 -14.34
CA LYS A 124 2.29 -14.42 -15.16
C LYS A 124 0.98 -14.60 -14.41
N CYS A 125 0.76 -13.83 -13.35
CA CYS A 125 -0.50 -13.82 -12.64
C CYS A 125 -1.67 -13.46 -13.57
N LYS A 126 -2.73 -14.27 -13.55
CA LYS A 126 -3.88 -14.08 -14.43
C LYS A 126 -4.68 -12.85 -14.03
N GLU A 127 -4.90 -11.93 -14.97
CA GLU A 127 -5.81 -10.79 -14.78
C GLU A 127 -7.30 -11.20 -14.76
N PRO A 128 -8.18 -10.42 -14.11
CA PRO A 128 -7.95 -9.10 -13.51
C PRO A 128 -7.29 -9.12 -12.12
N LEU A 129 -6.54 -8.07 -11.79
CA LEU A 129 -5.98 -7.80 -10.47
C LEU A 129 -6.70 -6.61 -9.83
N ALA A 130 -6.93 -6.65 -8.52
CA ALA A 130 -7.53 -5.54 -7.80
C ALA A 130 -7.23 -5.60 -6.31
N VAL A 131 -7.12 -4.42 -5.69
CA VAL A 131 -6.93 -4.23 -4.26
C VAL A 131 -8.08 -3.41 -3.69
N MET A 132 -8.58 -3.83 -2.54
CA MET A 132 -9.45 -3.00 -1.70
C MET A 132 -8.58 -2.32 -0.65
N ALA A 133 -8.51 -0.99 -0.69
CA ALA A 133 -7.76 -0.20 0.27
C ALA A 133 -8.70 0.38 1.34
N PHE A 134 -8.27 0.33 2.59
CA PHE A 134 -9.01 0.83 3.76
C PHE A 134 -8.19 1.90 4.47
N ALA A 135 -8.86 2.95 4.94
CA ALA A 135 -8.34 3.92 5.88
C ALA A 135 -9.44 4.21 6.91
N GLY A 136 -9.34 3.63 8.10
CA GLY A 136 -10.39 3.69 9.11
C GLY A 136 -11.70 3.09 8.60
N ASN A 137 -12.74 3.92 8.45
CA ASN A 137 -14.05 3.49 7.95
C ASN A 137 -14.28 3.81 6.46
N GLN A 138 -13.27 4.33 5.77
CA GLN A 138 -13.29 4.59 4.34
C GLN A 138 -12.66 3.40 3.63
N ALA A 139 -13.30 2.95 2.56
CA ALA A 139 -12.80 1.84 1.76
C ALA A 139 -13.10 2.08 0.28
N GLN A 140 -12.17 1.70 -0.58
CA GLN A 140 -12.33 1.81 -2.03
C GLN A 140 -11.65 0.65 -2.75
N ASN A 141 -12.33 0.13 -3.77
CA ASN A 141 -11.78 -0.89 -4.67
C ASN A 141 -11.05 -0.22 -5.83
N PHE A 142 -9.85 -0.71 -6.12
CA PHE A 142 -9.03 -0.26 -7.23
C PHE A 142 -8.69 -1.46 -8.11
N HIS A 143 -9.12 -1.40 -9.37
CA HIS A 143 -8.75 -2.38 -10.38
C HIS A 143 -7.46 -1.95 -11.04
N TYR A 144 -6.51 -2.86 -11.13
CA TYR A 144 -5.30 -2.66 -11.91
C TYR A 144 -5.69 -2.59 -13.39
N THR A 145 -5.21 -1.55 -14.07
CA THR A 145 -5.36 -1.38 -15.51
C THR A 145 -3.96 -1.39 -16.12
N PRO A 146 -3.63 -2.36 -16.98
CA PRO A 146 -2.32 -2.43 -17.60
C PRO A 146 -2.01 -1.15 -18.38
N ASP A 147 -0.83 -0.60 -18.16
CA ASP A 147 -0.26 0.49 -18.96
C ASP A 147 0.99 -0.06 -19.66
N SER A 148 1.07 0.12 -20.99
CA SER A 148 2.25 -0.28 -21.76
C SER A 148 3.57 0.30 -21.26
N ASN A 149 3.52 1.42 -20.54
CA ASN A 149 4.71 2.13 -20.05
C ASN A 149 5.01 1.89 -18.56
N SER A 150 4.15 1.18 -17.83
CA SER A 150 4.30 1.00 -16.39
C SER A 150 3.74 -0.33 -15.89
N THR A 151 4.49 -1.01 -15.03
CA THR A 151 4.06 -2.23 -14.35
C THR A 151 3.11 -1.97 -13.17
N PHE A 152 2.86 -0.69 -12.86
CA PHE A 152 2.00 -0.26 -11.75
C PHE A 152 1.26 1.05 -12.06
N GLN A 153 0.23 1.32 -11.26
CA GLN A 153 -0.50 2.59 -11.23
C GLN A 153 -0.57 3.12 -9.80
N VAL A 154 -0.66 4.44 -9.64
CA VAL A 154 -0.86 5.06 -8.32
C VAL A 154 -2.36 5.21 -8.05
N ALA A 155 -2.78 4.81 -6.86
CA ALA A 155 -4.15 4.93 -6.36
C ALA A 155 -4.19 5.77 -5.09
N SER A 156 -5.36 6.34 -4.78
CA SER A 156 -5.53 7.20 -3.60
C SER A 156 -6.91 7.09 -2.96
N VAL A 157 -6.96 7.05 -1.63
CA VAL A 157 -8.18 7.14 -0.81
C VAL A 157 -8.08 8.38 0.08
N ASN A 158 -9.00 9.32 -0.08
CA ASN A 158 -9.11 10.46 0.85
C ASN A 158 -9.99 10.06 2.03
N PHE A 159 -9.56 10.37 3.25
CA PHE A 159 -10.28 10.02 4.46
C PHE A 159 -10.15 11.09 5.54
N THR A 160 -11.17 11.20 6.38
CA THR A 160 -11.13 12.01 7.60
C THR A 160 -10.84 11.10 8.78
N ALA A 161 -9.71 11.32 9.46
CA ALA A 161 -9.35 10.52 10.63
C ALA A 161 -10.33 10.76 11.78
N LYS A 162 -10.71 9.69 12.48
CA LYS A 162 -11.68 9.74 13.60
C LYS A 162 -11.04 9.65 14.98
N ALA A 163 -9.76 9.29 15.02
CA ALA A 163 -9.01 9.04 16.24
C ALA A 163 -7.55 9.49 16.06
N GLU A 164 -6.76 9.38 17.12
CA GLU A 164 -5.31 9.63 17.08
C GLU A 164 -4.55 8.58 16.27
N ARG A 165 -5.11 7.37 16.09
CA ARG A 165 -4.55 6.35 15.21
C ARG A 165 -5.60 5.86 14.22
N THR A 166 -5.18 5.63 12.98
CA THR A 166 -6.05 5.11 11.92
C THR A 166 -5.46 3.82 11.37
N ARG A 167 -6.28 2.77 11.30
CA ARG A 167 -5.88 1.52 10.62
C ARG A 167 -5.92 1.74 9.11
N ILE A 168 -4.80 1.54 8.43
CA ILE A 168 -4.78 1.39 6.98
C ILE A 168 -4.61 -0.09 6.63
N ALA A 169 -5.26 -0.55 5.55
CA ALA A 169 -5.17 -1.95 5.15
C ALA A 169 -5.39 -2.16 3.65
N PHE A 170 -4.83 -3.24 3.13
CA PHE A 170 -4.94 -3.63 1.73
C PHE A 170 -5.32 -5.09 1.60
N TYR A 171 -6.43 -5.35 0.90
CA TYR A 171 -6.94 -6.71 0.67
C TYR A 171 -6.85 -7.00 -0.82
N SER A 172 -6.41 -8.20 -1.20
CA SER A 172 -6.64 -8.65 -2.57
C SER A 172 -8.14 -8.91 -2.78
N VAL A 173 -8.67 -8.56 -3.94
CA VAL A 173 -10.09 -8.76 -4.25
C VAL A 173 -10.35 -10.14 -4.83
N TYR A 174 -9.39 -10.71 -5.57
CA TYR A 174 -9.56 -11.89 -6.40
C TYR A 174 -8.60 -13.02 -6.02
N TYR A 175 -9.08 -14.26 -6.16
CA TYR A 175 -8.23 -15.45 -6.05
C TYR A 175 -7.57 -15.70 -7.41
N ASN A 176 -6.39 -15.13 -7.62
CA ASN A 176 -5.65 -15.29 -8.86
C ASN A 176 -4.69 -16.48 -8.80
N THR A 177 -4.55 -17.15 -9.93
CA THR A 177 -3.51 -18.15 -10.16
C THR A 177 -2.67 -17.76 -11.37
N ARG A 178 -1.46 -18.28 -11.42
CA ARG A 178 -0.56 -18.09 -12.56
C ARG A 178 -1.12 -18.77 -13.80
N THR A 179 -0.84 -18.18 -14.96
CA THR A 179 -1.34 -18.67 -16.25
C THR A 179 -0.56 -19.88 -16.80
N ASP A 180 0.65 -20.15 -16.31
CA ASP A 180 1.50 -21.22 -16.83
C ASP A 180 1.31 -22.58 -16.13
N ASP A 181 1.05 -22.58 -14.82
CA ASP A 181 0.76 -23.81 -14.06
C ASP A 181 -0.70 -23.92 -13.58
N MET A 182 -1.49 -22.85 -13.77
CA MET A 182 -2.91 -22.74 -13.42
C MET A 182 -3.25 -23.00 -11.94
N SER A 183 -2.25 -23.13 -11.06
CA SER A 183 -2.42 -23.64 -9.70
C SER A 183 -1.66 -22.83 -8.66
N SER A 184 -0.51 -22.25 -9.02
CA SER A 184 0.24 -21.38 -8.13
C SER A 184 -0.54 -20.10 -7.88
N LEU A 185 -0.77 -19.80 -6.61
CA LEU A 185 -1.43 -18.57 -6.20
C LEU A 185 -0.51 -17.35 -6.41
N CYS A 186 -1.12 -16.25 -6.83
CA CYS A 186 -0.49 -14.97 -7.10
C CYS A 186 -1.50 -13.85 -6.86
N GLY A 187 -1.09 -12.59 -7.00
CA GLY A 187 -2.01 -11.48 -6.80
C GLY A 187 -1.45 -10.10 -7.15
N PRO A 188 -2.19 -9.03 -6.77
CA PRO A 188 -1.71 -7.67 -6.96
C PRO A 188 -0.52 -7.38 -6.04
N VAL A 189 0.38 -6.53 -6.54
CA VAL A 189 1.50 -5.97 -5.79
C VAL A 189 1.11 -4.62 -5.21
N VAL A 190 1.42 -4.40 -3.94
CA VAL A 190 1.27 -3.13 -3.22
C VAL A 190 2.63 -2.63 -2.80
N ASP A 191 2.86 -1.33 -3.00
CA ASP A 191 4.13 -0.65 -2.70
C ASP A 191 3.94 0.88 -2.51
N ASP A 192 4.99 1.59 -2.09
CA ASP A 192 5.07 3.05 -1.90
C ASP A 192 3.84 3.65 -1.17
N VAL A 193 3.51 3.10 -0.01
CA VAL A 193 2.32 3.50 0.76
C VAL A 193 2.57 4.79 1.53
N ARG A 194 1.72 5.80 1.33
CA ARG A 194 1.84 7.09 2.02
C ARG A 194 0.55 7.55 2.64
N VAL A 195 0.63 8.08 3.85
CA VAL A 195 -0.44 8.80 4.53
C VAL A 195 0.07 10.17 4.93
N TRP A 196 -0.58 11.20 4.42
CA TRP A 196 -0.16 12.59 4.55
C TRP A 196 -1.36 13.54 4.58
N TYR A 197 -1.17 14.72 5.17
CA TYR A 197 -2.22 15.73 5.27
C TYR A 197 -2.65 16.20 3.88
N SER A 198 -3.93 16.06 3.56
CA SER A 198 -4.49 16.73 2.40
C SER A 198 -4.74 18.19 2.76
N TRP A 199 -3.88 19.09 2.32
CA TRP A 199 -4.17 20.52 2.39
C TRP A 199 -5.30 20.82 1.41
N ALA A 200 -6.54 20.85 1.89
CA ALA A 200 -7.59 21.54 1.17
C ALA A 200 -7.26 23.03 1.23
N SER A 201 -6.71 23.60 0.16
CA SER A 201 -6.64 25.06 0.03
C SER A 201 -8.08 25.58 0.03
N ARG A 202 -8.55 26.08 1.18
CA ARG A 202 -9.76 26.91 1.20
C ARG A 202 -9.40 28.16 0.41
N ASN A 203 -9.85 28.23 -0.84
CA ASN A 203 -9.97 29.53 -1.51
C ASN A 203 -11.01 30.31 -0.72
N GLU A 204 -10.58 31.08 0.28
CA GLU A 204 -11.36 32.20 0.78
C GLU A 204 -11.41 33.25 -0.33
N VAL A 205 -12.41 33.14 -1.21
CA VAL A 205 -12.84 34.27 -2.02
C VAL A 205 -13.51 35.23 -1.04
N GLN A 206 -12.70 36.13 -0.48
CA GLN A 206 -13.17 37.26 0.30
C GLN A 206 -13.90 38.21 -0.68
N VAL A 207 -15.20 37.98 -0.90
CA VAL A 207 -16.08 38.91 -1.58
C VAL A 207 -16.27 40.11 -0.66
N LEU A 208 -15.34 41.06 -0.75
CA LEU A 208 -15.45 42.38 -0.18
C LEU A 208 -15.57 43.33 -1.35
N LEU A 209 -16.76 43.91 -1.56
CA LEU A 209 -17.00 45.26 -2.10
C LEU A 209 -18.52 45.47 -2.26
N GLY A 210 -19.19 45.62 -1.11
CA GLY A 210 -20.30 46.56 -0.98
C GLY A 210 -19.75 47.82 -0.30
N LEU A 211 -20.20 49.00 -0.76
CA LEU A 211 -19.88 50.37 -0.33
C LEU A 211 -18.80 51.08 -1.16
N GLY A 212 -19.23 51.59 -2.32
CA GLY A 212 -18.48 52.54 -3.14
C GLY A 212 -19.37 53.32 -4.12
N LEU A 213 -20.65 53.55 -3.79
CA LEU A 213 -21.46 54.56 -4.46
C LEU A 213 -21.29 55.87 -3.70
N SER A 214 -20.44 56.75 -4.20
CA SER A 214 -20.69 58.20 -4.26
C SER A 214 -19.42 58.96 -4.65
N PHE A 215 -19.62 60.01 -5.45
CA PHE A 215 -18.67 61.09 -5.78
C PHE A 215 -17.49 60.76 -6.69
N TRP A 216 -17.70 60.78 -8.01
CA TRP A 216 -16.78 61.43 -8.97
C TRP A 216 -17.59 61.89 -10.22
N ALA A 217 -18.64 62.68 -9.96
CA ALA A 217 -19.14 63.65 -10.94
C ALA A 217 -18.52 65.00 -10.55
N TYR A 218 -18.16 65.81 -11.55
CA TYR A 218 -17.45 67.10 -11.50
C TYR A 218 -15.92 67.05 -11.60
N LEU A 219 -15.40 67.09 -12.83
CA LEU A 219 -14.47 68.15 -13.29
C LEU A 219 -14.09 67.91 -14.77
N LEU A 220 -14.92 68.42 -15.68
CA LEU A 220 -14.56 68.73 -17.07
C LEU A 220 -14.77 70.24 -17.25
N VAL A 221 -13.82 71.04 -16.76
CA VAL A 221 -13.71 72.47 -17.03
C VAL A 221 -12.23 72.87 -16.98
N LEU A 222 -11.68 73.28 -18.13
CA LEU A 222 -10.45 74.05 -18.39
C LEU A 222 -9.09 73.35 -18.14
N VAL A 223 -8.38 72.93 -19.20
CA VAL A 223 -7.37 73.72 -19.97
C VAL A 223 -7.22 73.06 -21.35
#